data_AF-A0A6P2DZD2-F1
#
_entry.id   AF-A0A6P2DZD2-F1
#
_cell.length_a   1.000
_cell.length_b   1.000
_cell.length_c   1.000
_cell.angle_alpha   90.00
_cell.angle_beta   90.00
_cell.angle_gamma   90.00
#
_symmetry.space_group_name_H-M   'P 1'
#
loop_
_entity.id
_entity.type
_entity.pdbx_description
1 polymer ?
#
loop_
_entity_poly.entity_id
_entity_poly.type
_entity_poly.pdbx_seq_one_letter_code
_entity_poly.pdbx_strand_id
1 'polypeptide(L)'
;MAVGDDDQNIYSFKGANIEFIRRFRSDYEGELTYLVENFRSTQNIISAANHVIQRGADRMKVDHPIRIDARRKDDLPGGRWAAIDKQGRGAVRLITSPPAPNLQAQLVHAEIERIRRIDPTVKLSEIAVLCRTHAPLEKMRAICDVEGLPCEITGPEAAKGQITLMRTREGWALAQALRRRQLRMLRLSALRRSLSYLQRAQPRNAALLDLLDIVDDVASSLQADIVPAAEALDLFYEAAGEMRRDGRDSAIKVMTAHAAKGLEFDHVIVMDCADWRWDEEDERRLLYVAMTRARQSLSLMRAEGGRNPYLADLGTIDGVQDQLPRARPQHRADLERQYVMLGPASVDIGFAGRASLTQPIHRAIAALRTGDVVEVKGRYVHSPSGQIVGRLAASVDATPLQRGVATVVAVMVRTRSQTPEEYWPALQADHWETPLAEVRVDV
;
A
#
# COMPACT_ATOMS: atom_id res chain seq x y z
N MET A 1 12.12 -29.93 -11.17
CA MET A 1 12.25 -29.33 -9.82
C MET A 1 11.05 -28.43 -9.58
N ALA A 2 10.33 -28.61 -8.48
CA ALA A 2 9.21 -27.77 -8.06
C ALA A 2 9.49 -27.27 -6.64
N VAL A 3 9.16 -26.01 -6.35
CA VAL A 3 9.32 -25.40 -5.03
C VAL A 3 7.97 -24.82 -4.62
N GLY A 4 7.53 -25.12 -3.40
CA GLY A 4 6.25 -24.66 -2.88
C GLY A 4 6.20 -24.71 -1.35
N ASP A 5 5.26 -23.95 -0.78
CA ASP A 5 5.01 -23.92 0.66
C ASP A 5 3.51 -24.15 0.90
N ASP A 6 3.18 -25.30 1.49
CA ASP A 6 1.82 -25.74 1.79
C ASP A 6 1.15 -24.86 2.85
N ASP A 7 1.92 -24.37 3.82
CA ASP A 7 1.42 -23.48 4.87
C ASP A 7 1.04 -22.09 4.35
N GLN A 8 1.58 -21.69 3.19
CA GLN A 8 1.26 -20.41 2.55
C GLN A 8 0.19 -20.57 1.44
N ASN A 9 -0.46 -21.72 1.32
CA ASN A 9 -1.54 -21.90 0.35
C ASN A 9 -2.84 -21.26 0.86
N ILE A 10 -3.14 -20.06 0.37
CA ILE A 10 -4.29 -19.22 0.77
C ILE A 10 -5.24 -18.91 -0.41
N TYR A 11 -5.13 -19.64 -1.52
CA TYR A 11 -5.96 -19.45 -2.73
C TYR A 11 -6.70 -20.74 -3.14
N SER A 12 -7.04 -21.59 -2.17
CA SER A 12 -7.90 -22.78 -2.34
C SER A 12 -9.14 -22.49 -3.21
N PHE A 13 -9.81 -21.36 -2.95
CA PHE A 13 -10.98 -20.87 -3.69
C PHE A 13 -10.73 -20.50 -5.17
N LYS A 14 -9.47 -20.34 -5.59
CA LYS A 14 -9.08 -20.14 -7.01
C LYS A 14 -8.53 -21.41 -7.66
N GLY A 15 -8.72 -22.57 -7.03
CA GLY A 15 -8.25 -23.86 -7.54
C GLY A 15 -6.78 -24.17 -7.24
N ALA A 16 -6.13 -23.42 -6.35
CA ALA A 16 -4.80 -23.78 -5.85
C ALA A 16 -4.91 -25.00 -4.91
N ASN A 17 -4.81 -26.20 -5.50
CA ASN A 17 -4.98 -27.45 -4.77
C ASN A 17 -3.63 -27.97 -4.27
N ILE A 18 -3.52 -28.17 -2.95
CA ILE A 18 -2.35 -28.77 -2.28
C ILE A 18 -2.07 -30.19 -2.81
N GLU A 19 -3.08 -30.85 -3.36
CA GLU A 19 -2.95 -32.13 -4.03
C GLU A 19 -1.93 -32.11 -5.17
N PHE A 20 -1.73 -30.99 -5.87
CA PHE A 20 -0.72 -30.95 -6.93
C PHE A 20 0.70 -31.11 -6.38
N ILE A 21 1.00 -30.52 -5.22
CA ILE A 21 2.30 -30.70 -4.55
C ILE A 21 2.42 -32.14 -4.04
N ARG A 22 1.34 -32.72 -3.50
CA ARG A 22 1.32 -34.10 -3.02
C ARG A 22 1.52 -35.11 -4.18
N ARG A 23 0.81 -34.92 -5.29
CA ARG A 23 0.87 -35.78 -6.48
C ARG A 23 2.17 -35.62 -7.26
N PHE A 24 2.84 -34.47 -7.18
CA PHE A 24 4.13 -34.28 -7.87
C PHE A 24 5.15 -35.37 -7.51
N ARG A 25 5.15 -35.84 -6.25
CA ARG A 25 6.00 -36.94 -5.80
C ARG A 25 5.64 -38.27 -6.48
N SER A 26 4.35 -38.59 -6.59
CA SER A 26 3.90 -39.83 -7.24
C SER A 26 4.06 -39.78 -8.76
N ASP A 27 3.82 -38.63 -9.36
CA ASP A 27 3.73 -38.46 -10.81
C ASP A 27 5.11 -38.40 -11.47
N TYR A 28 6.13 -37.95 -10.73
CA TYR A 28 7.48 -37.72 -11.24
C TYR A 28 8.60 -38.39 -10.44
N GLU A 29 8.26 -39.27 -9.49
CA GLU A 29 9.21 -40.00 -8.62
C GLU A 29 10.24 -39.06 -7.94
N GLY A 30 9.83 -37.84 -7.61
CA GLY A 30 10.73 -36.80 -7.09
C GLY A 30 11.13 -37.00 -5.62
N GLU A 31 12.37 -36.66 -5.27
CA GLU A 31 12.81 -36.57 -3.88
C GLU A 31 12.29 -35.29 -3.20
N LEU A 32 11.83 -35.41 -1.95
CA LEU A 32 11.35 -34.28 -1.15
C LEU A 32 12.44 -33.79 -0.21
N THR A 33 12.83 -32.53 -0.36
CA THR A 33 13.75 -31.85 0.56
C THR A 33 13.04 -30.68 1.24
N TYR A 34 13.10 -30.62 2.57
CA TYR A 34 12.49 -29.54 3.34
C TYR A 34 13.48 -28.39 3.55
N LEU A 35 13.11 -27.20 3.10
CA LEU A 35 13.82 -25.96 3.38
C LEU A 35 13.17 -25.27 4.59
N VAL A 36 13.70 -25.56 5.78
CA VAL A 36 13.11 -25.10 7.06
C VAL A 36 13.80 -23.87 7.65
N GLU A 37 14.92 -23.44 7.08
CA GLU A 37 15.71 -22.32 7.60
C GLU A 37 15.11 -20.97 7.17
N ASN A 38 14.78 -20.15 8.16
CA ASN A 38 14.28 -18.81 7.97
C ASN A 38 15.40 -17.81 8.20
N PHE A 39 15.73 -17.10 7.14
CA PHE A 39 16.78 -16.08 7.13
C PHE A 39 16.25 -14.68 7.46
N ARG A 40 14.93 -14.50 7.56
CA ARG A 40 14.27 -13.18 7.54
C ARG A 40 13.76 -12.70 8.90
N SER A 41 12.99 -13.53 9.59
CA SER A 41 12.25 -13.17 10.81
C SER A 41 13.08 -13.38 12.06
N THR A 42 12.68 -12.78 13.16
CA THR A 42 13.26 -13.05 14.50
C THR A 42 12.74 -14.37 15.05
N GLN A 43 13.47 -14.95 16.01
CA GLN A 43 13.09 -16.24 16.64
C GLN A 43 11.72 -16.15 17.32
N ASN A 44 11.40 -15.03 17.99
CA ASN A 44 10.10 -14.84 18.63
C ASN A 44 8.94 -14.88 17.63
N ILE A 45 9.10 -14.25 16.46
CA ILE A 45 8.10 -14.27 15.38
C ILE A 45 7.93 -15.68 14.82
N ILE A 46 9.04 -16.38 14.55
CA ILE A 46 9.02 -17.76 14.04
C ILE A 46 8.31 -18.68 15.05
N SER A 47 8.61 -18.56 16.34
CA SER A 47 8.02 -19.37 17.40
C SER A 47 6.51 -19.14 17.51
N ALA A 48 6.08 -17.89 17.50
CA ALA A 48 4.65 -17.53 17.50
C ALA A 48 3.92 -18.04 16.24
N ALA A 49 4.51 -17.86 15.05
CA ALA A 49 3.91 -18.29 13.79
C ALA A 49 3.81 -19.83 13.70
N ASN A 50 4.84 -20.54 14.13
CA ASN A 50 4.83 -22.00 14.22
C ASN A 50 3.71 -22.49 15.14
N HIS A 51 3.53 -21.87 16.30
CA HIS A 51 2.45 -22.23 17.23
C HIS A 51 1.06 -22.13 16.59
N VAL A 52 0.82 -21.07 15.81
CA VAL A 52 -0.44 -20.87 15.08
C VAL A 52 -0.67 -21.94 14.02
N ILE A 53 0.35 -22.23 13.20
CA ILE A 53 0.20 -23.14 12.05
C ILE A 53 0.33 -24.62 12.43
N GLN A 54 0.98 -24.96 13.55
CA GLN A 54 1.24 -26.36 13.91
C GLN A 54 -0.03 -27.20 14.05
N ARG A 55 -1.12 -26.58 14.51
CA ARG A 55 -2.43 -27.21 14.67
C ARG A 55 -3.24 -27.26 13.37
N GLY A 56 -2.64 -26.87 12.25
CA GLY A 56 -3.32 -26.84 10.98
C GLY A 56 -3.49 -28.21 10.35
N ALA A 57 -4.64 -28.44 9.74
CA ALA A 57 -4.94 -29.70 9.07
C ALA A 57 -4.15 -29.84 7.76
N ASP A 58 -3.87 -31.08 7.35
CA ASP A 58 -3.30 -31.39 6.04
C ASP A 58 -1.91 -30.81 5.73
N ARG A 59 -1.13 -30.46 6.75
CA ARG A 59 0.25 -29.99 6.60
C ARG A 59 1.19 -31.11 6.17
N MET A 60 2.07 -30.81 5.22
CA MET A 60 3.10 -31.70 4.70
C MET A 60 4.40 -31.64 5.51
N LYS A 61 4.58 -30.58 6.31
CA LYS A 61 5.79 -30.32 7.10
C LYS A 61 5.54 -30.28 8.62
N VAL A 62 4.66 -31.14 9.12
CA VAL A 62 4.31 -31.23 10.56
C VAL A 62 5.56 -31.44 11.42
N ASP A 63 6.43 -32.37 11.04
CA ASP A 63 7.66 -32.72 11.77
C ASP A 63 8.86 -31.81 11.41
N HIS A 64 8.63 -30.81 10.56
CA HIS A 64 9.67 -29.93 10.01
C HIS A 64 9.29 -28.45 10.20
N PRO A 65 9.17 -27.98 11.46
CA PRO A 65 8.84 -26.59 11.74
C PRO A 65 9.93 -25.66 11.22
N ILE A 66 9.52 -24.44 10.83
CA ILE A 66 10.47 -23.41 10.42
C ILE A 66 11.35 -23.04 11.61
N ARG A 67 12.66 -22.90 11.39
CA ARG A 67 13.63 -22.53 12.41
C ARG A 67 14.50 -21.37 11.94
N ILE A 68 15.08 -20.64 12.88
CA ILE A 68 16.04 -19.59 12.54
C ILE A 68 17.25 -20.19 11.81
N ASP A 69 17.82 -19.43 10.86
CA ASP A 69 19.08 -19.76 10.20
C ASP A 69 20.15 -20.15 11.24
N ALA A 70 20.88 -21.23 10.98
CA ALA A 70 21.92 -21.74 11.86
C ALA A 70 23.01 -20.69 12.17
N ARG A 71 23.27 -19.76 11.23
CA ARG A 71 24.23 -18.65 11.42
C ARG A 71 23.73 -17.57 12.39
N ARG A 72 22.42 -17.53 12.66
CA ARG A 72 21.74 -16.58 13.54
C ARG A 72 21.26 -17.20 14.85
N LYS A 73 21.67 -18.44 15.15
CA LYS A 73 21.25 -19.16 16.37
C LYS A 73 21.63 -18.44 17.67
N ASP A 74 22.71 -17.65 17.63
CA ASP A 74 23.25 -16.91 18.78
C ASP A 74 22.70 -15.46 18.84
N ASP A 75 21.88 -15.05 17.86
CA ASP A 75 21.16 -13.76 17.92
C ASP A 75 20.21 -13.76 19.12
N LEU A 76 19.97 -12.57 19.68
CA LEU A 76 18.90 -12.41 20.66
C LEU A 76 17.55 -12.83 20.02
N PRO A 77 16.66 -13.52 20.75
CA PRO A 77 15.42 -14.04 20.16
C PRO A 77 14.51 -12.99 19.49
N GLY A 78 14.55 -11.76 20.00
CA GLY A 78 13.85 -10.59 19.44
C GLY A 78 14.68 -9.76 18.45
N GLY A 79 15.84 -10.25 17.99
CA GLY A 79 16.77 -9.53 17.13
C GLY A 79 17.22 -8.20 17.73
N ARG A 80 17.41 -7.18 16.90
CA ARG A 80 17.81 -5.83 17.35
C ARG A 80 16.84 -5.22 18.38
N TRP A 81 15.55 -5.57 18.28
CA TRP A 81 14.51 -5.06 19.18
C TRP A 81 14.65 -5.58 20.60
N ALA A 82 15.34 -6.70 20.80
CA ALA A 82 15.70 -7.18 22.14
C ALA A 82 16.61 -6.22 22.91
N ALA A 83 17.41 -5.41 22.20
CA ALA A 83 18.34 -4.45 22.79
C ALA A 83 17.71 -3.05 22.95
N ILE A 84 16.95 -2.58 21.96
CA ILE A 84 16.43 -1.19 21.93
C ILE A 84 15.06 -1.03 22.61
N ASP A 85 14.20 -2.05 22.57
CA ASP A 85 12.89 -2.01 23.23
C ASP A 85 13.01 -2.55 24.67
N LYS A 86 13.23 -1.65 25.63
CA LYS A 86 13.42 -2.02 27.05
C LYS A 86 12.21 -2.76 27.65
N GLN A 87 11.01 -2.50 27.14
CA GLN A 87 9.79 -3.09 27.67
C GLN A 87 9.44 -4.39 26.93
N GLY A 88 9.36 -4.31 25.60
CA GLY A 88 8.96 -5.45 24.76
C GLY A 88 10.08 -6.46 24.53
N ARG A 89 11.35 -6.03 24.56
CA ARG A 89 12.54 -6.85 24.25
C ARG A 89 12.39 -7.69 22.98
N GLY A 90 11.75 -7.12 21.96
CA GLY A 90 11.48 -7.78 20.68
C GLY A 90 10.51 -8.97 20.77
N ALA A 91 9.70 -9.06 21.84
CA ALA A 91 8.60 -10.00 21.92
C ALA A 91 7.49 -9.65 20.92
N VAL A 92 6.80 -10.68 20.43
CA VAL A 92 5.55 -10.52 19.69
C VAL A 92 4.51 -9.94 20.64
N ARG A 93 3.86 -8.85 20.24
CA ARG A 93 2.90 -8.14 21.10
C ARG A 93 1.49 -8.57 20.77
N LEU A 94 0.80 -9.15 21.75
CA LEU A 94 -0.60 -9.53 21.64
C LEU A 94 -1.46 -8.49 22.36
N ILE A 95 -2.06 -7.58 21.60
CA ILE A 95 -2.75 -6.41 22.14
C ILE A 95 -4.26 -6.69 22.15
N THR A 96 -4.85 -6.83 23.33
CA THR A 96 -6.31 -6.97 23.45
C THR A 96 -6.98 -5.65 23.06
N SER A 97 -7.93 -5.71 22.13
CA SER A 97 -8.54 -4.53 21.52
C SER A 97 -10.05 -4.71 21.34
N PRO A 98 -10.84 -3.61 21.37
CA PRO A 98 -12.21 -3.66 20.90
C PRO A 98 -12.27 -4.09 19.41
N PRO A 99 -13.30 -4.85 18.99
CA PRO A 99 -13.41 -5.32 17.60
C PRO A 99 -13.79 -4.23 16.60
N ALA A 100 -14.29 -3.08 17.07
CA ALA A 100 -14.72 -2.01 16.18
C ALA A 100 -13.51 -1.39 15.43
N PRO A 101 -13.51 -1.33 14.09
CA PRO A 101 -12.41 -0.76 13.29
C PRO A 101 -11.97 0.64 13.73
N ASN A 102 -12.92 1.51 14.06
CA ASN A 102 -12.68 2.87 14.57
C ASN A 102 -11.78 2.88 15.82
N LEU A 103 -12.10 2.01 16.78
CA LEU A 103 -11.39 1.91 18.06
C LEU A 103 -10.02 1.24 17.87
N GLN A 104 -9.97 0.21 17.03
CA GLN A 104 -8.75 -0.54 16.81
C GLN A 104 -7.72 0.25 16.00
N ALA A 105 -8.15 1.07 15.02
CA ALA A 105 -7.27 1.97 14.28
C ALA A 105 -6.50 2.93 15.21
N GLN A 106 -7.12 3.39 16.31
CA GLN A 106 -6.45 4.21 17.32
C GLN A 106 -5.34 3.46 18.06
N LEU A 107 -5.55 2.18 18.37
CA LEU A 107 -4.52 1.34 19.01
C LEU A 107 -3.39 1.00 18.04
N VAL A 108 -3.72 0.75 16.76
CA VAL A 108 -2.71 0.57 15.70
C VAL A 108 -1.85 1.83 15.56
N HIS A 109 -2.48 3.02 15.49
CA HIS A 109 -1.77 4.29 15.45
C HIS A 109 -0.82 4.47 16.65
N ALA A 110 -1.31 4.19 17.87
CA ALA A 110 -0.48 4.26 19.07
C ALA A 110 0.71 3.29 19.04
N GLU A 111 0.55 2.12 18.43
CA GLU A 111 1.62 1.14 18.24
C GLU A 111 2.64 1.58 17.19
N ILE A 112 2.20 2.19 16.08
CA ILE A 112 3.09 2.81 15.08
C ILE A 112 3.93 3.91 15.73
N GLU A 113 3.31 4.80 16.49
CA GLU A 113 4.01 5.86 17.22
C GLU A 113 4.96 5.30 18.29
N ARG A 114 4.64 4.16 18.91
CA ARG A 114 5.56 3.48 19.83
C ARG A 114 6.81 2.97 19.10
N ILE A 115 6.64 2.29 17.96
CA ILE A 115 7.73 1.77 17.14
C ILE A 115 8.67 2.92 16.75
N ARG A 116 8.12 4.01 16.21
CA ARG A 116 8.88 5.19 15.77
C ARG A 116 9.53 5.96 16.92
N ARG A 117 8.94 5.93 18.11
CA ARG A 117 9.55 6.54 19.31
C ARG A 117 10.75 5.74 19.81
N ILE A 118 10.70 4.41 19.71
CA ILE A 118 11.82 3.54 20.10
C ILE A 118 12.95 3.65 19.09
N ASP A 119 12.62 3.66 17.80
CA ASP A 119 13.58 3.86 16.72
C ASP A 119 13.08 4.93 15.72
N PRO A 120 13.56 6.18 15.86
CA PRO A 120 13.20 7.27 14.96
C PRO A 120 13.71 7.09 13.52
N THR A 121 14.59 6.12 13.27
CA THR A 121 15.14 5.86 11.92
C THR A 121 14.24 4.96 11.07
N VAL A 122 13.24 4.31 11.67
CA VAL A 122 12.26 3.46 10.97
C VAL A 122 11.52 4.28 9.91
N LYS A 123 11.58 3.81 8.67
CA LYS A 123 10.83 4.39 7.55
C LYS A 123 9.35 4.00 7.65
N LEU A 124 8.46 4.83 7.11
CA LEU A 124 7.04 4.49 7.08
C LEU A 124 6.75 3.29 6.17
N SER A 125 7.49 3.10 5.08
CA SER A 125 7.35 1.93 4.18
C SER A 125 7.73 0.60 4.81
N GLU A 126 8.52 0.62 5.88
CA GLU A 126 8.90 -0.56 6.65
C GLU A 126 7.77 -1.05 7.57
N ILE A 127 6.70 -0.27 7.72
CA ILE A 127 5.54 -0.57 8.56
C ILE A 127 4.36 -0.97 7.68
N ALA A 128 3.84 -2.17 7.92
CA ALA A 128 2.61 -2.66 7.31
C ALA A 128 1.50 -2.90 8.33
N VAL A 129 0.29 -2.46 7.99
CA VAL A 129 -0.95 -2.75 8.71
C VAL A 129 -1.80 -3.67 7.85
N LEU A 130 -2.09 -4.86 8.38
CA LEU A 130 -2.79 -5.94 7.67
C LEU A 130 -4.18 -6.17 8.26
N CYS A 131 -5.20 -6.21 7.42
CA CYS A 131 -6.58 -6.59 7.79
C CYS A 131 -7.03 -7.83 7.01
N ARG A 132 -8.13 -8.47 7.44
CA ARG A 132 -8.71 -9.56 6.67
C ARG A 132 -9.48 -9.07 5.45
N THR A 133 -10.26 -8.02 5.63
CA THR A 133 -11.11 -7.42 4.59
C THR A 133 -10.71 -5.98 4.31
N HIS A 134 -11.29 -5.40 3.25
CA HIS A 134 -11.04 -4.00 2.88
C HIS A 134 -11.72 -2.99 3.83
N ALA A 135 -12.85 -3.34 4.45
CA ALA A 135 -13.65 -2.39 5.22
C ALA A 135 -12.89 -1.72 6.38
N PRO A 136 -12.07 -2.41 7.20
CA PRO A 136 -11.28 -1.75 8.24
C PRO A 136 -10.17 -0.83 7.72
N LEU A 137 -9.69 -1.04 6.48
CA LEU A 137 -8.62 -0.22 5.89
C LEU A 137 -9.04 1.25 5.74
N GLU A 138 -10.35 1.52 5.57
CA GLU A 138 -10.88 2.87 5.52
C GLU A 138 -10.66 3.62 6.85
N LYS A 139 -10.82 2.94 7.98
CA LYS A 139 -10.61 3.55 9.30
C LYS A 139 -9.14 3.76 9.59
N MET A 140 -8.29 2.83 9.14
CA MET A 140 -6.83 3.01 9.18
C MET A 140 -6.40 4.21 8.32
N ARG A 141 -7.00 4.39 7.15
CA ARG A 141 -6.77 5.57 6.31
C ARG A 141 -7.24 6.85 6.97
N ALA A 142 -8.44 6.85 7.55
CA ALA A 142 -9.01 8.02 8.20
C ALA A 142 -8.13 8.51 9.36
N ILE A 143 -7.60 7.60 10.19
CA ILE A 143 -6.72 8.00 11.28
C ILE A 143 -5.37 8.52 10.76
N CYS A 144 -4.80 7.90 9.72
CA CYS A 144 -3.59 8.40 9.09
C CYS A 144 -3.78 9.82 8.53
N ASP A 145 -4.92 10.10 7.88
CA ASP A 145 -5.26 11.44 7.38
C ASP A 145 -5.39 12.46 8.52
N VAL A 146 -6.10 12.10 9.60
CA VAL A 146 -6.29 13.00 10.75
C VAL A 146 -4.98 13.29 11.49
N GLU A 147 -4.15 12.27 11.68
CA GLU A 147 -2.90 12.38 12.44
C GLU A 147 -1.71 12.82 11.56
N GLY A 148 -1.93 13.04 10.25
CA GLY A 148 -0.91 13.53 9.33
C GLY A 148 0.16 12.49 8.98
N LEU A 149 -0.16 11.20 9.06
CA LEU A 149 0.71 10.10 8.67
C LEU A 149 0.41 9.67 7.23
N PRO A 150 1.37 9.77 6.30
CA PRO A 150 1.18 9.23 4.95
C PRO A 150 0.93 7.73 5.00
N CYS A 151 -0.17 7.28 4.38
CA CYS A 151 -0.48 5.87 4.22
C CYS A 151 -0.89 5.55 2.79
N GLU A 152 -0.60 4.33 2.37
CA GLU A 152 -0.91 3.80 1.06
C GLU A 152 -1.76 2.54 1.22
N ILE A 153 -3.02 2.61 0.77
CA ILE A 153 -3.84 1.41 0.66
C ILE A 153 -3.36 0.61 -0.56
N THR A 154 -2.85 -0.59 -0.33
CA THR A 154 -2.35 -1.49 -1.39
C THR A 154 -3.37 -2.60 -1.65
N GLY A 155 -3.64 -2.87 -2.92
CA GLY A 155 -4.49 -3.98 -3.35
C GLY A 155 -5.11 -3.79 -4.74
N PRO A 156 -5.73 -4.84 -5.31
CA PRO A 156 -6.30 -4.80 -6.66
C PRO A 156 -7.36 -3.71 -6.86
N GLU A 157 -8.13 -3.39 -5.81
CA GLU A 157 -9.14 -2.33 -5.86
C GLU A 157 -8.55 -0.93 -5.77
N ALA A 158 -7.49 -0.74 -4.98
CA ALA A 158 -6.74 0.52 -4.93
C ALA A 158 -6.04 0.81 -6.27
N ALA A 159 -5.55 -0.23 -6.95
CA ALA A 159 -4.88 -0.12 -8.25
C ALA A 159 -5.82 0.29 -9.41
N LYS A 160 -7.13 0.03 -9.31
CA LYS A 160 -8.13 0.35 -10.36
C LYS A 160 -8.31 1.86 -10.59
N GLY A 161 -7.98 2.69 -9.59
CA GLY A 161 -8.08 4.15 -9.67
C GLY A 161 -6.75 4.89 -9.88
N GLN A 162 -5.62 4.21 -9.80
CA GLN A 162 -4.30 4.83 -9.84
C GLN A 162 -3.79 5.04 -11.28
N ILE A 163 -3.36 6.27 -11.56
CA ILE A 163 -2.64 6.61 -12.78
C ILE A 163 -1.15 6.29 -12.62
N THR A 164 -0.52 5.80 -13.68
CA THR A 164 0.95 5.66 -13.70
C THR A 164 1.58 7.04 -13.56
N LEU A 165 2.66 7.17 -12.79
CA LEU A 165 3.34 8.44 -12.54
C LEU A 165 3.65 9.21 -13.83
N MET A 166 4.15 8.54 -14.86
CA MET A 166 4.48 9.16 -16.15
C MET A 166 3.26 9.65 -16.96
N ARG A 167 2.04 9.43 -16.45
CA ARG A 167 0.78 9.99 -16.96
C ARG A 167 0.24 11.13 -16.09
N THR A 168 0.87 11.48 -14.98
CA THR A 168 0.57 12.72 -14.26
C THR A 168 1.08 13.91 -15.08
N ARG A 169 0.57 15.11 -14.80
CA ARG A 169 1.06 16.37 -15.38
C ARG A 169 2.57 16.51 -15.18
N GLU A 170 3.05 16.19 -13.98
CA GLU A 170 4.45 16.30 -13.58
C GLU A 170 5.33 15.30 -14.33
N GLY A 171 4.94 14.01 -14.33
CA GLY A 171 5.69 12.96 -15.01
C GLY A 171 5.69 13.15 -16.53
N TRP A 172 4.56 13.57 -17.10
CA TRP A 172 4.46 13.90 -18.53
C TRP A 172 5.33 15.11 -18.89
N ALA A 173 5.31 16.18 -18.09
CA ALA A 173 6.15 17.36 -18.31
C ALA A 173 7.65 17.01 -18.27
N LEU A 174 8.07 16.16 -17.32
CA LEU A 174 9.43 15.64 -17.27
C LEU A 174 9.77 14.82 -18.52
N ALA A 175 8.91 13.87 -18.90
CA ALA A 175 9.11 13.05 -20.09
C ALA A 175 9.28 13.89 -21.36
N GLN A 176 8.43 14.90 -21.54
CA GLN A 176 8.50 15.81 -22.69
C GLN A 176 9.78 16.66 -22.68
N ALA A 177 10.22 17.12 -21.49
CA ALA A 177 11.48 17.86 -21.36
C ALA A 177 12.71 16.99 -21.71
N LEU A 178 12.70 15.72 -21.33
CA LEU A 178 13.77 14.76 -21.64
C LEU A 178 13.77 14.37 -23.12
N ARG A 179 12.61 14.07 -23.72
CA ARG A 179 12.48 13.77 -25.17
C ARG A 179 13.02 14.90 -26.04
N ARG A 180 12.70 16.16 -25.71
CA ARG A 180 13.23 17.35 -26.43
C ARG A 180 14.75 17.49 -26.33
N ARG A 181 15.38 16.80 -25.37
CA ARG A 181 16.81 16.85 -25.09
C ARG A 181 17.47 15.47 -25.18
N GLN A 182 16.88 14.52 -25.90
CA GLN A 182 17.27 13.10 -25.88
C GLN A 182 18.77 12.85 -26.16
N LEU A 183 19.42 13.70 -26.94
CA LEU A 183 20.85 13.62 -27.28
C LEU A 183 21.78 14.37 -26.30
N ARG A 184 21.25 14.98 -25.24
CA ARG A 184 22.04 15.75 -24.26
C ARG A 184 22.30 14.93 -23.00
N MET A 185 23.44 15.21 -22.39
CA MET A 185 23.74 14.71 -21.05
C MET A 185 22.89 15.47 -20.01
N LEU A 186 22.21 14.71 -19.16
CA LEU A 186 21.45 15.14 -18.01
C LEU A 186 22.30 14.93 -16.77
N ARG A 187 22.28 15.89 -15.85
CA ARG A 187 22.84 15.73 -14.51
C ARG A 187 21.73 15.42 -13.52
N LEU A 188 21.72 14.21 -12.95
CA LEU A 188 20.66 13.72 -12.06
C LEU A 188 20.54 14.59 -10.81
N SER A 189 21.66 14.97 -10.19
CA SER A 189 21.67 15.89 -9.05
C SER A 189 21.08 17.28 -9.38
N ALA A 190 21.22 17.75 -10.63
CA ALA A 190 20.61 19.00 -11.06
C ALA A 190 19.09 18.85 -11.23
N LEU A 191 18.64 17.75 -11.85
CA LEU A 191 17.21 17.42 -11.95
C LEU A 191 16.57 17.29 -10.57
N ARG A 192 17.21 16.53 -9.67
CA ARG A 192 16.80 16.35 -8.28
C ARG A 192 16.63 17.69 -7.55
N ARG A 193 17.58 18.62 -7.71
CA ARG A 193 17.48 19.98 -7.14
C ARG A 193 16.28 20.75 -7.69
N SER A 194 16.02 20.69 -9.00
CA SER A 194 14.85 21.32 -9.61
C SER A 194 13.53 20.74 -9.12
N LEU A 195 13.43 19.40 -9.03
CA LEU A 195 12.25 18.73 -8.47
C LEU A 195 12.06 19.08 -6.99
N SER A 196 13.14 19.13 -6.20
CA SER A 196 13.09 19.52 -4.78
C SER A 196 12.60 20.96 -4.59
N TYR A 197 12.88 21.87 -5.52
CA TYR A 197 12.33 23.22 -5.50
C TYR A 197 10.81 23.21 -5.74
N LEU A 198 10.35 22.45 -6.74
CA LEU A 198 8.92 22.30 -7.04
C LEU A 198 8.16 21.62 -5.90
N GLN A 199 8.73 20.55 -5.31
CA GLN A 199 8.13 19.80 -4.21
C GLN A 199 7.98 20.70 -2.97
N ARG A 200 8.97 21.54 -2.65
CA ARG A 200 8.85 22.52 -1.56
C ARG A 200 7.76 23.57 -1.80
N ALA A 201 7.55 23.97 -3.07
CA ALA A 201 6.48 24.89 -3.44
C ALA A 201 5.09 24.21 -3.48
N GLN A 202 5.04 22.88 -3.60
CA GLN A 202 3.82 22.08 -3.69
C GLN A 202 3.93 20.83 -2.81
N PRO A 203 3.95 20.98 -1.48
CA PRO A 203 4.24 19.88 -0.55
C PRO A 203 3.19 18.75 -0.58
N ARG A 204 1.97 19.05 -1.05
CA ARG A 204 0.88 18.08 -1.22
C ARG A 204 0.94 17.30 -2.54
N ASN A 205 1.84 17.67 -3.45
CA ASN A 205 1.91 17.05 -4.77
C ASN A 205 2.76 15.77 -4.72
N ALA A 206 2.08 14.65 -4.49
CA ALA A 206 2.73 13.37 -4.33
C ALA A 206 3.49 12.92 -5.59
N ALA A 207 3.09 13.34 -6.80
CA ALA A 207 3.81 13.02 -8.02
C ALA A 207 5.23 13.64 -8.06
N LEU A 208 5.43 14.79 -7.41
CA LEU A 208 6.77 15.40 -7.30
C LEU A 208 7.66 14.65 -6.31
N LEU A 209 7.07 14.12 -5.24
CA LEU A 209 7.78 13.27 -4.29
C LEU A 209 8.17 11.94 -4.94
N ASP A 210 7.22 11.30 -5.61
CA ASP A 210 7.42 10.07 -6.40
C ASP A 210 8.53 10.24 -7.46
N LEU A 211 8.60 11.40 -8.12
CA LEU A 211 9.68 11.71 -9.06
C LEU A 211 11.03 11.93 -8.39
N LEU A 212 11.07 12.43 -7.15
CA LEU A 212 12.32 12.57 -6.40
C LEU A 212 12.86 11.19 -6.01
N ASP A 213 11.99 10.31 -5.50
CA ASP A 213 12.34 8.95 -5.11
C ASP A 213 12.91 8.19 -6.32
N ILE A 214 12.23 8.24 -7.47
CA ILE A 214 12.73 7.63 -8.72
C ILE A 214 14.11 8.19 -9.13
N VAL A 215 14.32 9.50 -9.03
CA VAL A 215 15.62 10.09 -9.40
C VAL A 215 16.72 9.62 -8.46
N ASP A 216 16.43 9.50 -7.16
CA ASP A 216 17.38 9.02 -6.16
C ASP A 216 17.67 7.52 -6.35
N ASP A 217 16.66 6.71 -6.67
CA ASP A 217 16.80 5.27 -6.96
C ASP A 217 17.63 5.02 -8.22
N VAL A 218 17.35 5.75 -9.30
CA VAL A 218 18.12 5.63 -10.56
C VAL A 218 19.56 6.10 -10.37
N ALA A 219 19.78 7.22 -9.66
CA ALA A 219 21.14 7.69 -9.38
C ALA A 219 21.94 6.69 -8.54
N SER A 220 21.29 6.07 -7.55
CA SER A 220 21.90 5.05 -6.69
C SER A 220 22.21 3.77 -7.47
N SER A 221 21.29 3.33 -8.33
CA SER A 221 21.42 2.11 -9.12
C SER A 221 22.53 2.23 -10.19
N LEU A 222 22.61 3.37 -10.88
CA LEU A 222 23.65 3.60 -11.90
C LEU A 222 25.01 3.93 -11.31
N GLN A 223 25.06 4.38 -10.05
CA GLN A 223 26.24 4.96 -9.42
C GLN A 223 26.86 6.09 -10.27
N ALA A 224 26.03 6.83 -11.01
CA ALA A 224 26.43 7.88 -11.95
C ALA A 224 25.53 9.11 -11.82
N ASP A 225 26.13 10.31 -11.83
CA ASP A 225 25.38 11.57 -11.77
C ASP A 225 25.07 12.15 -13.16
N ILE A 226 25.74 11.69 -14.22
CA ILE A 226 25.62 12.24 -15.57
C ILE A 226 25.24 11.11 -16.54
N VAL A 227 24.09 11.24 -17.18
CA VAL A 227 23.50 10.20 -18.04
C VAL A 227 22.86 10.83 -19.30
N PRO A 228 22.84 10.15 -20.45
CA PRO A 228 22.05 10.60 -21.60
C PRO A 228 20.57 10.76 -21.22
N ALA A 229 19.93 11.84 -21.68
CA ALA A 229 18.54 12.12 -21.34
C ALA A 229 17.55 11.04 -21.85
N ALA A 230 17.89 10.36 -22.95
CA ALA A 230 17.12 9.22 -23.45
C ALA A 230 17.18 8.03 -22.48
N GLU A 231 18.37 7.65 -22.04
CA GLU A 231 18.57 6.56 -21.07
C GLU A 231 17.91 6.86 -19.73
N ALA A 232 18.05 8.09 -19.23
CA ALA A 232 17.36 8.52 -18.01
C ALA A 232 15.83 8.39 -18.14
N LEU A 233 15.28 8.72 -19.32
CA LEU A 233 13.84 8.62 -19.55
C LEU A 233 13.35 7.17 -19.48
N ASP A 234 14.07 6.23 -20.09
CA ASP A 234 13.72 4.81 -20.08
C ASP A 234 13.77 4.24 -18.66
N LEU A 235 14.85 4.54 -17.91
CA LEU A 235 15.00 4.15 -16.51
C LEU A 235 13.91 4.74 -15.61
N PHE A 236 13.46 5.97 -15.86
CA PHE A 236 12.34 6.55 -15.10
C PHE A 236 11.01 5.86 -15.40
N TYR A 237 10.79 5.38 -16.63
CA TYR A 237 9.60 4.57 -16.93
C TYR A 237 9.63 3.21 -16.23
N GLU A 238 10.78 2.56 -16.19
CA GLU A 238 11.00 1.29 -15.48
C GLU A 238 10.78 1.45 -13.98
N ALA A 239 11.48 2.41 -13.36
CA ALA A 239 11.35 2.72 -11.94
C ALA A 239 9.92 3.14 -11.55
N ALA A 240 9.22 3.90 -12.40
CA ALA A 240 7.80 4.24 -12.17
C ALA A 240 6.89 3.01 -12.21
N GLY A 241 7.25 1.98 -13.00
CA GLY A 241 6.56 0.69 -13.03
C GLY A 241 6.83 -0.16 -11.79
N GLU A 242 8.06 -0.11 -11.25
CA GLU A 242 8.47 -0.76 -10.01
C GLU A 242 7.83 -0.14 -8.78
N MET A 243 7.90 1.18 -8.63
CA MET A 243 7.25 1.90 -7.54
C MET A 243 5.73 1.69 -7.53
N ARG A 244 5.08 1.48 -8.68
CA ARG A 244 3.66 1.12 -8.71
C ARG A 244 3.39 -0.26 -8.09
N ARG A 245 4.36 -1.18 -8.15
CA ARG A 245 4.26 -2.53 -7.57
C ARG A 245 4.59 -2.53 -6.09
N ASP A 246 5.63 -1.82 -5.69
CA ASP A 246 6.18 -1.86 -4.32
C ASP A 246 5.63 -0.72 -3.43
N GLY A 247 5.02 0.29 -4.07
CA GLY A 247 4.45 1.50 -3.47
C GLY A 247 5.52 2.51 -2.99
N ARG A 248 5.09 3.56 -2.29
CA ARG A 248 5.96 4.65 -1.81
C ARG A 248 6.81 4.30 -0.60
N ASP A 249 8.02 4.86 -0.54
CA ASP A 249 8.95 4.70 0.58
C ASP A 249 8.55 5.56 1.80
N SER A 250 7.84 6.65 1.55
CA SER A 250 7.43 7.62 2.57
C SER A 250 6.06 7.34 3.21
N ALA A 251 5.47 6.16 3.04
CA ALA A 251 4.10 5.88 3.46
C ALA A 251 3.92 4.49 4.10
N ILE A 252 3.06 4.43 5.12
CA ILE A 252 2.65 3.18 5.78
C ILE A 252 1.88 2.32 4.78
N LYS A 253 2.21 1.03 4.71
CA LYS A 253 1.49 0.10 3.83
C LYS A 253 0.26 -0.45 4.53
N VAL A 254 -0.92 -0.18 3.99
CA VAL A 254 -2.20 -0.62 4.55
C VAL A 254 -2.84 -1.57 3.55
N MET A 255 -3.04 -2.84 3.90
CA MET A 255 -3.53 -3.82 2.91
C MET A 255 -4.24 -5.01 3.55
N THR A 256 -4.83 -5.86 2.70
CA THR A 256 -5.35 -7.14 3.19
C THR A 256 -4.21 -8.15 3.37
N ALA A 257 -4.37 -9.08 4.32
CA ALA A 257 -3.42 -10.18 4.54
C ALA A 257 -3.15 -10.99 3.24
N HIS A 258 -4.16 -11.13 2.38
CA HIS A 258 -4.02 -11.78 1.07
C HIS A 258 -3.11 -10.99 0.13
N ALA A 259 -3.24 -9.66 0.09
CA ALA A 259 -2.44 -8.79 -0.76
C ALA A 259 -0.97 -8.73 -0.29
N ALA A 260 -0.70 -9.02 0.98
CA ALA A 260 0.65 -9.03 1.53
C ALA A 260 1.46 -10.27 1.15
N LYS A 261 0.85 -11.30 0.55
CA LYS A 261 1.58 -12.51 0.15
C LYS A 261 2.67 -12.18 -0.86
N GLY A 262 3.91 -12.57 -0.55
CA GLY A 262 5.10 -12.26 -1.34
C GLY A 262 5.78 -10.95 -0.96
N LEU A 263 5.15 -10.10 -0.14
CA LEU A 263 5.77 -8.89 0.41
C LEU A 263 6.43 -9.17 1.76
N GLU A 264 7.31 -8.26 2.19
CA GLU A 264 8.03 -8.35 3.45
C GLU A 264 8.17 -6.96 4.08
N PHE A 265 8.02 -6.87 5.40
CA PHE A 265 8.11 -5.62 6.14
C PHE A 265 8.90 -5.83 7.44
N ASP A 266 9.61 -4.82 7.90
CA ASP A 266 10.31 -4.91 9.19
C ASP A 266 9.31 -4.93 10.35
N HIS A 267 8.22 -4.19 10.23
CA HIS A 267 7.18 -4.08 11.23
C HIS A 267 5.81 -4.45 10.65
N VAL A 268 5.13 -5.42 11.25
CA VAL A 268 3.77 -5.80 10.85
C VAL A 268 2.84 -5.69 12.03
N ILE A 269 1.70 -5.03 11.79
CA ILE A 269 0.58 -4.95 12.72
C ILE A 269 -0.63 -5.62 12.06
N VAL A 270 -1.15 -6.68 12.66
CA VAL A 270 -2.33 -7.40 12.17
C VAL A 270 -3.56 -6.96 12.96
N MET A 271 -4.56 -6.44 12.25
CA MET A 271 -5.86 -6.05 12.80
C MET A 271 -6.81 -7.25 12.85
N ASP A 272 -7.59 -7.32 13.92
CA ASP A 272 -8.70 -8.26 14.12
C ASP A 272 -9.96 -7.44 14.41
N CYS A 273 -10.64 -7.01 13.36
CA CYS A 273 -11.86 -6.22 13.48
C CYS A 273 -13.12 -7.08 13.56
N ALA A 274 -12.96 -8.32 14.05
CA ALA A 274 -13.97 -9.38 13.98
C ALA A 274 -14.48 -9.66 12.55
N ASP A 275 -13.64 -9.41 11.55
CA ASP A 275 -13.89 -9.63 10.11
C ASP A 275 -13.26 -10.93 9.59
N TRP A 276 -12.55 -11.64 10.46
CA TRP A 276 -11.98 -12.97 10.22
C TRP A 276 -13.00 -14.08 10.52
N ARG A 277 -12.95 -15.15 9.72
CA ARG A 277 -13.86 -16.30 9.79
C ARG A 277 -13.15 -17.52 10.39
N TRP A 278 -12.90 -17.45 11.69
CA TRP A 278 -12.01 -18.39 12.39
C TRP A 278 -12.49 -19.85 12.43
N ASP A 279 -13.69 -20.13 11.93
CA ASP A 279 -14.22 -21.47 11.67
C ASP A 279 -13.64 -22.12 10.40
N GLU A 280 -13.03 -21.35 9.51
CA GLU A 280 -12.40 -21.83 8.29
C GLU A 280 -10.87 -22.04 8.49
N GLU A 281 -10.37 -23.24 8.17
CA GLU A 281 -8.94 -23.59 8.29
C GLU A 281 -8.03 -22.71 7.42
N ASP A 282 -8.55 -22.18 6.31
CA ASP A 282 -7.81 -21.25 5.45
C ASP A 282 -7.47 -19.93 6.16
N GLU A 283 -8.23 -19.52 7.18
CA GLU A 283 -7.92 -18.34 7.99
C GLU A 283 -6.70 -18.56 8.88
N ARG A 284 -6.43 -19.80 9.32
CA ARG A 284 -5.19 -20.14 10.05
C ARG A 284 -3.98 -19.91 9.16
N ARG A 285 -4.01 -20.43 7.92
CA ARG A 285 -2.94 -20.22 6.92
C ARG A 285 -2.78 -18.76 6.57
N LEU A 286 -3.88 -18.02 6.44
CA LEU A 286 -3.84 -16.59 6.17
C LEU A 286 -3.21 -15.79 7.31
N LEU A 287 -3.57 -16.10 8.56
CA LEU A 287 -2.96 -15.48 9.74
C LEU A 287 -1.46 -15.82 9.79
N TYR A 288 -1.08 -17.07 9.54
CA TYR A 288 0.32 -17.48 9.43
C TYR A 288 1.08 -16.70 8.34
N VAL A 289 0.48 -16.54 7.16
CA VAL A 289 1.06 -15.70 6.08
C VAL A 289 1.25 -14.27 6.56
N ALA A 290 0.26 -13.68 7.22
CA ALA A 290 0.33 -12.32 7.76
C ALA A 290 1.46 -12.17 8.80
N MET A 291 1.56 -13.11 9.75
CA MET A 291 2.61 -13.12 10.78
C MET A 291 4.01 -13.23 10.17
N THR A 292 4.18 -14.11 9.18
CA THR A 292 5.47 -14.34 8.50
C THR A 292 5.86 -13.21 7.55
N ARG A 293 5.03 -12.18 7.35
CA ARG A 293 5.44 -10.97 6.62
C ARG A 293 6.43 -10.11 7.44
N ALA A 294 6.46 -10.28 8.76
CA ALA A 294 7.29 -9.51 9.67
C ALA A 294 8.74 -10.00 9.74
N ARG A 295 9.71 -9.08 9.60
CA ARG A 295 11.14 -9.39 9.78
C ARG A 295 11.62 -9.09 11.20
N GLN A 296 11.21 -7.97 11.80
CA GLN A 296 11.77 -7.50 13.07
C GLN A 296 10.76 -7.48 14.23
N SER A 297 9.56 -6.93 14.03
CA SER A 297 8.53 -6.89 15.06
C SER A 297 7.15 -7.26 14.53
N LEU A 298 6.37 -7.92 15.37
CA LEU A 298 5.00 -8.32 15.08
C LEU A 298 4.08 -7.90 16.23
N SER A 299 3.01 -7.18 15.88
CA SER A 299 1.94 -6.82 16.80
C SER A 299 0.62 -7.37 16.28
N LEU A 300 -0.09 -8.12 17.12
CA LEU A 300 -1.36 -8.77 16.79
C LEU A 300 -2.46 -8.15 17.64
N MET A 301 -3.46 -7.58 16.99
CA MET A 301 -4.68 -7.16 17.66
C MET A 301 -5.52 -8.40 17.95
N ARG A 302 -5.99 -8.55 19.20
CA ARG A 302 -6.87 -9.62 19.63
C ARG A 302 -8.22 -9.01 20.01
N ALA A 303 -9.23 -9.25 19.19
CA ALA A 303 -10.57 -8.75 19.46
C ALA A 303 -11.11 -9.26 20.81
N GLU A 304 -11.61 -8.34 21.64
CA GLU A 304 -12.37 -8.65 22.84
C GLU A 304 -13.58 -9.56 22.52
N GLY A 305 -13.92 -10.46 23.43
CA GLY A 305 -15.02 -11.41 23.24
C GLY A 305 -14.64 -12.73 22.58
N GLY A 306 -13.34 -13.02 22.45
CA GLY A 306 -12.82 -14.39 22.28
C GLY A 306 -13.15 -15.06 20.95
N ARG A 307 -13.12 -14.31 19.84
CA ARG A 307 -13.47 -14.87 18.52
C ARG A 307 -12.34 -15.61 17.83
N ASN A 308 -11.07 -15.29 18.11
CA ASN A 308 -9.93 -15.91 17.46
C ASN A 308 -9.34 -17.07 18.31
N PRO A 309 -9.64 -18.35 17.97
CA PRO A 309 -9.14 -19.50 18.71
C PRO A 309 -7.62 -19.70 18.53
N TYR A 310 -7.03 -19.12 17.48
CA TYR A 310 -5.60 -19.28 17.17
C TYR A 310 -4.71 -18.35 18.00
N LEU A 311 -5.28 -17.32 18.63
CA LEU A 311 -4.56 -16.39 19.52
C LEU A 311 -4.82 -16.64 21.01
N ALA A 312 -5.72 -17.57 21.34
CA ALA A 312 -6.18 -17.80 22.71
C ALA A 312 -5.06 -18.20 23.66
N ASP A 313 -4.14 -19.06 23.20
CA ASP A 313 -3.02 -19.57 23.97
C ASP A 313 -1.67 -19.04 23.48
N LEU A 314 -1.64 -18.15 22.48
CA LEU A 314 -0.41 -17.60 21.95
C LEU A 314 0.38 -16.83 23.03
N GLY A 315 -0.31 -16.22 24.00
CA GLY A 315 0.32 -15.55 25.14
C GLY A 315 1.09 -16.48 26.09
N THR A 316 0.93 -17.80 25.96
CA THR A 316 1.69 -18.79 26.75
C THR A 316 3.06 -19.12 26.14
N ILE A 317 3.35 -18.63 24.93
CA ILE A 317 4.59 -18.91 24.21
C ILE A 317 5.68 -17.93 24.63
N ASP A 318 6.86 -18.47 24.93
CA ASP A 318 8.05 -17.66 25.22
C ASP A 318 8.33 -16.69 24.07
N GLY A 319 8.56 -15.43 24.42
CA GLY A 319 8.75 -14.37 23.42
C GLY A 319 7.44 -13.77 22.89
N VAL A 320 6.28 -14.11 23.45
CA VAL A 320 5.01 -13.40 23.25
C VAL A 320 4.64 -12.65 24.53
N GLN A 321 4.13 -11.43 24.39
CA GLN A 321 3.66 -10.61 25.51
C GLN A 321 2.21 -10.21 25.31
N ASP A 322 1.34 -10.63 26.24
CA ASP A 322 0.00 -10.09 26.38
C ASP A 322 0.05 -8.64 26.86
N GLN A 323 -0.72 -7.79 26.19
CA GLN A 323 -0.77 -6.35 26.46
C GLN A 323 -2.23 -5.91 26.55
N LEU A 324 -2.55 -5.27 27.67
CA LEU A 324 -3.79 -4.51 27.82
C LEU A 324 -3.48 -3.04 27.55
N PRO A 325 -4.25 -2.36 26.67
CA PRO A 325 -4.13 -0.92 26.49
C PRO A 325 -4.28 -0.19 27.82
N ARG A 326 -3.44 0.83 28.05
CA ARG A 326 -3.49 1.64 29.29
C ARG A 326 -4.84 2.34 29.47
N ALA A 327 -5.48 2.70 28.37
CA ALA A 327 -6.81 3.28 28.33
C ALA A 327 -7.60 2.65 27.18
N ARG A 328 -8.90 2.43 27.40
CA ARG A 328 -9.80 2.00 26.34
C ARG A 328 -10.04 3.17 25.39
N PRO A 329 -9.82 3.02 24.07
CA PRO A 329 -10.12 4.08 23.11
C PRO A 329 -11.61 4.41 23.11
N GLN A 330 -11.94 5.66 22.82
CA GLN A 330 -13.32 6.13 22.67
C GLN A 330 -13.67 6.30 21.19
N HIS A 331 -14.95 6.22 20.87
CA HIS A 331 -15.41 6.40 19.50
C HIS A 331 -15.05 7.81 18.99
N ARG A 332 -14.49 7.86 17.79
CA ARG A 332 -14.01 9.08 17.15
C ARG A 332 -14.79 9.35 15.86
N ALA A 333 -15.65 10.36 15.85
CA ALA A 333 -16.51 10.68 14.70
C ALA A 333 -15.70 11.11 13.46
N ASP A 334 -14.52 11.71 13.65
CA ASP A 334 -13.59 12.09 12.58
C ASP A 334 -12.97 10.89 11.86
N LEU A 335 -13.12 9.66 12.39
CA LEU A 335 -12.72 8.43 11.71
C LEU A 335 -13.87 7.78 10.91
N GLU A 336 -15.09 8.30 10.99
CA GLU A 336 -16.22 7.76 10.22
C GLU A 336 -16.25 8.18 8.74
N ARG A 337 -15.27 8.99 8.34
CA ARG A 337 -15.07 9.48 6.98
C ARG A 337 -14.92 8.36 5.95
N GLN A 338 -15.58 8.53 4.81
CA GLN A 338 -15.39 7.72 3.62
C GLN A 338 -14.61 8.49 2.55
N TYR A 339 -13.78 7.77 1.81
CA TYR A 339 -12.92 8.32 0.76
C TYR A 339 -13.33 7.71 -0.58
N VAL A 340 -13.88 8.52 -1.48
CA VAL A 340 -14.27 8.09 -2.83
C VAL A 340 -13.28 8.65 -3.84
N MET A 341 -12.50 7.77 -4.46
CA MET A 341 -11.53 8.16 -5.49
C MET A 341 -12.23 8.40 -6.84
N LEU A 342 -12.15 9.61 -7.35
CA LEU A 342 -12.56 9.98 -8.72
C LEU A 342 -11.38 9.78 -9.68
N GLY A 343 -10.98 8.52 -9.83
CA GLY A 343 -9.92 8.09 -10.77
C GLY A 343 -10.40 8.00 -12.22
N PRO A 344 -9.56 7.48 -13.15
CA PRO A 344 -9.87 7.41 -14.58
C PRO A 344 -11.16 6.66 -14.92
N ALA A 345 -11.55 5.66 -14.12
CA ALA A 345 -12.80 4.92 -14.31
C ALA A 345 -14.06 5.71 -13.87
N SER A 346 -13.88 6.70 -12.99
CA SER A 346 -14.97 7.48 -12.39
C SER A 346 -15.22 8.81 -13.11
N VAL A 347 -14.34 9.20 -14.03
CA VAL A 347 -14.45 10.45 -14.79
C VAL A 347 -14.50 10.18 -16.29
N ASP A 348 -15.13 11.09 -17.01
CA ASP A 348 -15.09 11.13 -18.47
C ASP A 348 -13.72 11.64 -18.93
N ILE A 349 -12.78 10.72 -19.07
CA ILE A 349 -11.37 11.01 -19.42
C ILE A 349 -11.20 11.66 -20.80
N GLY A 350 -12.25 11.74 -21.63
CA GLY A 350 -12.23 12.43 -22.91
C GLY A 350 -12.87 13.82 -22.88
N PHE A 351 -13.41 14.25 -21.73
CA PHE A 351 -14.24 15.45 -21.63
C PHE A 351 -13.52 16.71 -22.12
N ALA A 352 -12.34 17.02 -21.58
CA ALA A 352 -11.55 18.18 -22.02
C ALA A 352 -10.97 17.99 -23.44
N GLY A 353 -10.70 16.75 -23.87
CA GLY A 353 -10.17 16.46 -25.21
C GLY A 353 -11.14 16.76 -26.35
N ARG A 354 -12.45 16.78 -26.07
CA ARG A 354 -13.49 17.17 -27.04
C ARG A 354 -13.71 18.68 -27.16
N ALA A 355 -13.04 19.47 -26.33
CA ALA A 355 -13.04 20.94 -26.39
C ALA A 355 -11.78 21.45 -27.09
N SER A 356 -11.93 22.44 -27.97
CA SER A 356 -10.78 23.15 -28.57
C SER A 356 -9.87 23.73 -27.47
N LEU A 357 -8.55 23.75 -27.71
CA LEU A 357 -7.55 24.27 -26.78
C LEU A 357 -7.75 25.75 -26.41
N THR A 358 -8.52 26.51 -27.20
CA THR A 358 -8.86 27.91 -26.90
C THR A 358 -10.00 28.05 -25.89
N GLN A 359 -10.71 26.97 -25.56
CA GLN A 359 -11.82 27.03 -24.62
C GLN A 359 -11.35 27.24 -23.17
N PRO A 360 -12.16 27.93 -22.33
CA PRO A 360 -11.79 28.25 -20.95
C PRO A 360 -11.45 27.04 -20.07
N ILE A 361 -12.01 25.86 -20.38
CA ILE A 361 -11.78 24.62 -19.63
C ILE A 361 -10.30 24.26 -19.49
N HIS A 362 -9.50 24.43 -20.55
CA HIS A 362 -8.07 24.09 -20.52
C HIS A 362 -7.29 25.03 -19.60
N ARG A 363 -7.62 26.33 -19.62
CA ARG A 363 -7.03 27.30 -18.69
C ARG A 363 -7.47 27.04 -17.24
N ALA A 364 -8.72 26.65 -17.04
CA ALA A 364 -9.25 26.30 -15.72
C ALA A 364 -8.53 25.07 -15.14
N ILE A 365 -8.34 24.02 -15.93
CA ILE A 365 -7.61 22.81 -15.50
C ILE A 365 -6.14 23.14 -15.25
N ALA A 366 -5.49 23.91 -16.13
CA ALA A 366 -4.10 24.32 -15.97
C ALA A 366 -3.83 25.13 -14.68
N ALA A 367 -4.84 25.84 -14.18
CA ALA A 367 -4.76 26.60 -12.93
C ALA A 367 -4.85 25.72 -11.67
N LEU A 368 -5.41 24.50 -11.77
CA LEU A 368 -5.55 23.59 -10.64
C LEU A 368 -4.19 23.05 -10.19
N ARG A 369 -4.04 22.88 -8.88
CA ARG A 369 -2.91 22.21 -8.23
C ARG A 369 -3.40 21.04 -7.39
N THR A 370 -2.53 20.06 -7.15
CA THR A 370 -2.80 19.00 -6.18
C THR A 370 -3.02 19.61 -4.80
N GLY A 371 -4.12 19.22 -4.15
CA GLY A 371 -4.58 19.79 -2.88
C GLY A 371 -5.62 20.90 -3.02
N ASP A 372 -5.94 21.37 -4.23
CA ASP A 372 -7.02 22.33 -4.44
C ASP A 372 -8.38 21.67 -4.21
N VAL A 373 -9.28 22.40 -3.55
CA VAL A 373 -10.66 21.96 -3.34
C VAL A 373 -11.47 22.20 -4.60
N VAL A 374 -12.17 21.17 -5.08
CA VAL A 374 -13.09 21.22 -6.20
C VAL A 374 -14.49 20.84 -5.73
N GLU A 375 -15.50 21.26 -6.47
CA GLU A 375 -16.89 21.02 -6.11
C GLU A 375 -17.55 20.08 -7.13
N VAL A 376 -18.23 19.04 -6.65
CA VAL A 376 -19.01 18.14 -7.51
C VAL A 376 -20.46 18.63 -7.51
N LYS A 377 -20.93 19.13 -8.66
CA LYS A 377 -22.32 19.61 -8.86
C LYS A 377 -23.00 18.76 -9.93
N GLY A 378 -23.96 17.93 -9.52
CA GLY A 378 -24.52 16.92 -10.41
C GLY A 378 -23.41 16.06 -11.00
N ARG A 379 -23.26 16.03 -12.34
CA ARG A 379 -22.22 15.25 -13.03
C ARG A 379 -20.94 16.03 -13.33
N TYR A 380 -20.84 17.29 -12.94
CA TYR A 380 -19.72 18.17 -13.30
C TYR A 380 -18.83 18.45 -12.09
N VAL A 381 -17.52 18.56 -12.36
CA VAL A 381 -16.52 18.98 -11.38
C VAL A 381 -16.15 20.42 -11.67
N HIS A 382 -16.24 21.28 -10.66
CA HIS A 382 -15.99 22.71 -10.73
C HIS A 382 -14.72 23.09 -9.97
N SER A 383 -13.92 23.96 -10.57
CA SER A 383 -12.78 24.63 -9.94
C SER A 383 -13.24 25.53 -8.78
N PRO A 384 -12.30 25.99 -7.92
CA PRO A 384 -12.58 27.04 -6.92
C PRO A 384 -13.22 28.31 -7.52
N SER A 385 -12.90 28.63 -8.77
CA SER A 385 -13.48 29.76 -9.52
C SER A 385 -14.86 29.48 -10.16
N GLY A 386 -15.45 28.30 -9.91
CA GLY A 386 -16.75 27.90 -10.46
C GLY A 386 -16.74 27.41 -11.91
N GLN A 387 -15.60 27.47 -12.61
CA GLN A 387 -15.47 26.94 -13.97
C GLN A 387 -15.49 25.41 -13.98
N ILE A 388 -16.12 24.81 -14.99
CA ILE A 388 -16.13 23.36 -15.18
C ILE A 388 -14.71 22.90 -15.58
N VAL A 389 -14.20 21.92 -14.85
CA VAL A 389 -12.86 21.32 -15.06
C VAL A 389 -12.93 19.82 -15.34
N GLY A 390 -14.09 19.20 -15.18
CA GLY A 390 -14.26 17.77 -15.44
C GLY A 390 -15.72 17.34 -15.45
N ARG A 391 -15.94 16.08 -15.81
CA ARG A 391 -17.25 15.43 -15.82
C ARG A 391 -17.12 14.00 -15.30
N LEU A 392 -18.07 13.56 -14.48
CA LEU A 392 -18.14 12.19 -13.98
C LEU A 392 -18.56 11.21 -15.09
N ALA A 393 -18.05 9.97 -15.03
CA ALA A 393 -18.41 8.89 -15.94
C ALA A 393 -19.87 8.46 -15.77
N ALA A 394 -20.51 7.97 -16.85
CA ALA A 394 -21.94 7.64 -16.90
C ALA A 394 -22.42 6.80 -15.72
N SER A 395 -21.60 5.81 -15.34
CA SER A 395 -21.82 4.81 -14.30
C SER A 395 -21.70 5.30 -12.86
N VAL A 396 -21.24 6.52 -12.62
CA VAL A 396 -21.01 7.03 -11.25
C VAL A 396 -22.27 7.71 -10.72
N ASP A 397 -22.73 7.28 -9.54
CA ASP A 397 -23.73 8.01 -8.76
C ASP A 397 -23.08 9.22 -8.07
N ALA A 398 -23.54 10.41 -8.46
CA ALA A 398 -23.03 11.67 -7.93
C ALA A 398 -23.71 12.12 -6.64
N THR A 399 -24.81 11.49 -6.25
CA THR A 399 -25.62 11.86 -5.08
C THR A 399 -24.80 11.89 -3.77
N PRO A 400 -24.03 10.86 -3.40
CA PRO A 400 -23.22 10.90 -2.19
C PRO A 400 -22.05 11.89 -2.28
N LEU A 401 -21.55 12.15 -3.50
CA LEU A 401 -20.38 13.00 -3.74
C LEU A 401 -20.67 14.49 -3.53
N GLN A 402 -21.92 14.91 -3.75
CA GLN A 402 -22.34 16.30 -3.61
C GLN A 402 -22.29 16.83 -2.17
N ARG A 403 -22.27 15.92 -1.17
CA ARG A 403 -22.16 16.29 0.25
C ARG A 403 -20.71 16.25 0.76
N GLY A 404 -19.78 15.79 -0.06
CA GLY A 404 -18.38 15.65 0.33
C GLY A 404 -17.50 16.83 -0.08
N VAL A 405 -16.30 16.86 0.48
CA VAL A 405 -15.25 17.79 0.08
C VAL A 405 -14.35 17.07 -0.92
N ALA A 406 -14.36 17.51 -2.18
CA ALA A 406 -13.49 16.94 -3.21
C ALA A 406 -12.17 17.72 -3.29
N THR A 407 -11.05 17.00 -3.28
CA THR A 407 -9.71 17.59 -3.37
C THR A 407 -8.97 16.99 -4.55
N VAL A 408 -8.32 17.82 -5.37
CA VAL A 408 -7.50 17.34 -6.50
C VAL A 408 -6.32 16.54 -5.97
N VAL A 409 -6.20 15.29 -6.41
CA VAL A 409 -5.11 14.38 -6.00
C VAL A 409 -4.05 14.23 -7.09
N ALA A 410 -4.43 14.38 -8.35
CA ALA A 410 -3.51 14.42 -9.48
C ALA A 410 -4.20 15.04 -10.69
N VAL A 411 -3.41 15.49 -11.67
CA VAL A 411 -3.91 15.82 -13.00
C VAL A 411 -3.33 14.83 -13.99
N MET A 412 -4.19 14.05 -14.64
CA MET A 412 -3.78 13.07 -15.66
C MET A 412 -3.64 13.76 -17.01
N VAL A 413 -2.56 13.47 -17.74
CA VAL A 413 -2.40 13.84 -19.14
C VAL A 413 -2.76 12.65 -20.02
N ARG A 414 -3.57 12.92 -21.05
CA ARG A 414 -3.99 11.93 -22.03
C ARG A 414 -3.71 12.45 -23.44
N THR A 415 -3.39 11.54 -24.35
CA THR A 415 -3.14 11.86 -25.76
C THR A 415 -4.16 11.20 -26.67
N ARG A 416 -4.34 11.74 -27.88
CA ARG A 416 -5.20 11.14 -28.92
C ARG A 416 -4.79 9.69 -29.20
N SER A 417 -3.49 9.41 -29.29
CA SER A 417 -2.95 8.05 -29.54
C SER A 417 -3.34 6.99 -28.50
N GLN A 418 -3.72 7.41 -27.30
CA GLN A 418 -4.15 6.52 -26.21
C GLN A 418 -5.67 6.31 -26.20
N THR A 419 -6.38 6.87 -27.19
CA THR A 419 -7.84 6.79 -27.32
C THR A 419 -8.21 5.84 -28.46
N PRO A 420 -9.21 4.95 -28.26
CA PRO A 420 -9.70 4.13 -29.37
C PRO A 420 -10.11 4.99 -30.55
N GLU A 421 -9.79 4.53 -31.76
CA GLU A 421 -9.94 5.30 -33.01
C GLU A 421 -11.37 5.79 -33.24
N GLU A 422 -12.37 5.04 -32.76
CA GLU A 422 -13.79 5.39 -32.83
C GLU A 422 -14.14 6.74 -32.17
N TYR A 423 -13.37 7.20 -31.18
CA TYR A 423 -13.59 8.49 -30.53
C TYR A 423 -12.76 9.63 -31.14
N TRP A 424 -11.84 9.35 -32.07
CA TRP A 424 -10.96 10.37 -32.65
C TRP A 424 -11.72 11.52 -33.33
N PRO A 425 -12.83 11.29 -34.06
CA PRO A 425 -13.56 12.38 -34.71
C PRO A 425 -14.11 13.44 -33.75
N ALA A 426 -14.36 13.07 -32.49
CA ALA A 426 -14.85 13.99 -31.47
C ALA A 426 -13.73 14.81 -30.79
N LEU A 427 -12.47 14.42 -30.94
CA LEU A 427 -11.34 15.03 -30.23
C LEU A 427 -10.79 16.25 -30.97
N GLN A 428 -10.76 17.39 -30.28
CA GLN A 428 -10.25 18.66 -30.81
C GLN A 428 -8.82 18.99 -30.34
N ALA A 429 -8.19 18.12 -29.54
CA ALA A 429 -6.83 18.28 -29.06
C ALA A 429 -6.01 16.99 -29.19
N ASP A 430 -4.71 17.13 -29.50
CA ASP A 430 -3.76 16.00 -29.57
C ASP A 430 -3.42 15.44 -28.19
N HIS A 431 -3.48 16.30 -27.17
CA HIS A 431 -3.36 15.94 -25.77
C HIS A 431 -4.20 16.90 -24.92
N TRP A 432 -4.63 16.44 -23.76
CA TRP A 432 -5.40 17.23 -22.80
C TRP A 432 -5.18 16.73 -21.38
N GLU A 433 -5.56 17.56 -20.43
CA GLU A 433 -5.48 17.26 -19.00
C GLU A 433 -6.85 16.86 -18.45
N THR A 434 -6.86 16.00 -17.43
CA THR A 434 -8.06 15.55 -16.73
C THR A 434 -7.76 15.56 -15.22
N PRO A 435 -8.37 16.47 -14.45
CA PRO A 435 -8.18 16.48 -13.00
C PRO A 435 -8.84 15.24 -12.40
N LEU A 436 -8.10 14.58 -11.53
CA LEU A 436 -8.57 13.50 -10.67
C LEU A 436 -8.68 14.04 -9.26
N ALA A 437 -9.74 13.66 -8.57
CA ALA A 437 -10.02 14.14 -7.24
C ALA A 437 -10.37 12.99 -6.32
N GLU A 438 -10.24 13.23 -5.03
CA GLU A 438 -10.78 12.36 -4.00
C GLU A 438 -11.85 13.12 -3.24
N VAL A 439 -13.01 12.48 -3.07
CA VAL A 439 -14.12 13.04 -2.31
C VAL A 439 -14.12 12.44 -0.92
N ARG A 440 -14.00 13.30 0.08
CA ARG A 440 -14.17 12.93 1.48
C ARG A 440 -15.62 13.18 1.89
N VAL A 441 -16.33 12.13 2.27
CA VAL A 441 -17.72 12.18 2.71
C VAL A 441 -17.77 11.89 4.20
N ASP A 442 -18.31 12.81 4.98
CA ASP A 442 -18.62 12.57 6.39
C ASP A 442 -19.93 11.75 6.44
N VAL A 443 -19.89 10.61 7.14
CA VAL A 443 -21.01 9.65 7.23
C VAL A 443 -21.73 9.79 8.56
#